data_AF-A0A9E3KVY0-F1
#
_entry.id   AF-A0A9E3KVY0-F1
#
_cell.length_a   1.000
_cell.length_b   1.000
_cell.length_c   1.000
_cell.angle_alpha   90.00
_cell.angle_beta   90.00
_cell.angle_gamma   90.00
#
_symmetry.space_group_name_H-M   'P 1'
#
loop_
_entity.id
_entity.type
_entity.pdbx_description
1 polymer ?
#
loop_
_entity_poly.entity_id
_entity_poly.type
_entity_poly.pdbx_seq_one_letter_code
_entity_poly.pdbx_strand_id
1 'polypeptide(L)'
;MSKRTVVCVTLLLLACAGYTPAQPRQPTARKFDEFTTGAGGANRGGWYGRFEAEAERKELETRFRRYAAQLRKEGTRPYAITYGPRVVAWEIYNRSVASLRAAALWPNLTGAGFDWRQINWVNGGFREEAATELWIVPPGAQPPCPTPTVRPEDVAYCPSLRAQGKTYVPAPSGPLSFTASASVNNTNVKQTFDWAVSKGRIVRGQGTDSIEVELPPGASGEVVARVSVHGYSLECTAAATAASAKTTVGVSHFKVDEFGNINSEDTKARLDNFAMELMNDPTLEAQLVVYGGRSGPPGQAQRRADVLRNYMVNTRGIDPARVRTFIGGFRDELSGELWLAPSGAPPPPQRPTIDAGYVTETKGGVRRR
;
A
#
# COMPACT_ATOMS: atom_id res chain seq x y z
N MET A 1 91.34 -65.86 -24.77
CA MET A 1 90.18 -65.72 -23.85
C MET A 1 90.46 -64.55 -22.91
N SER A 2 90.15 -63.34 -23.36
CA SER A 2 89.04 -62.48 -22.91
C SER A 2 89.30 -61.81 -21.55
N LYS A 3 89.57 -60.50 -21.64
CA LYS A 3 89.69 -59.49 -20.58
C LYS A 3 88.36 -59.31 -19.82
N ARG A 4 88.42 -58.75 -18.60
CA ARG A 4 87.62 -57.55 -18.24
C ARG A 4 88.07 -56.94 -16.91
N THR A 5 88.68 -55.77 -17.03
CA THR A 5 88.94 -54.76 -16.00
C THR A 5 87.62 -54.10 -15.61
N VAL A 6 87.34 -53.97 -14.32
CA VAL A 6 86.16 -53.26 -13.79
C VAL A 6 86.47 -51.77 -13.73
N VAL A 7 85.72 -50.95 -14.47
CA VAL A 7 85.73 -49.49 -14.37
C VAL A 7 84.52 -49.07 -13.55
N CYS A 8 84.77 -48.36 -12.45
CA CYS A 8 83.76 -47.78 -11.58
C CYS A 8 83.28 -46.46 -12.21
N VAL A 9 82.01 -46.38 -12.62
CA VAL A 9 81.39 -45.15 -13.15
C VAL A 9 80.52 -44.54 -12.06
N THR A 10 80.96 -43.40 -11.54
CA THR A 10 80.21 -42.56 -10.60
C THR A 10 79.13 -41.80 -11.37
N LEU A 11 77.86 -42.17 -11.18
CA LEU A 11 76.71 -41.46 -11.74
C LEU A 11 76.39 -40.24 -10.86
N LEU A 12 76.70 -39.04 -11.35
CA LEU A 12 76.19 -37.78 -10.80
C LEU A 12 74.69 -37.68 -11.12
N LEU A 13 73.85 -37.84 -10.09
CA LEU A 13 72.43 -37.49 -10.13
C LEU A 13 72.30 -35.96 -10.12
N LEU A 14 72.06 -35.36 -11.28
CA LEU A 14 71.51 -34.00 -11.36
C LEU A 14 70.07 -34.04 -10.80
N ALA A 15 69.87 -33.45 -9.63
CA ALA A 15 68.56 -33.18 -9.09
C ALA A 15 67.88 -32.10 -9.95
N CYS A 16 66.98 -32.51 -10.84
CA CYS A 16 66.03 -31.61 -11.47
C CYS A 16 65.14 -31.02 -10.38
N ALA A 17 65.33 -29.75 -10.06
CA ALA A 17 64.39 -28.98 -9.26
C ALA A 17 63.01 -29.02 -9.94
N GLY A 18 62.08 -29.75 -9.34
CA GLY A 18 60.71 -29.85 -9.83
C GLY A 18 60.02 -28.49 -9.78
N TYR A 19 59.89 -27.85 -10.95
CA TYR A 19 59.01 -26.70 -11.12
C TYR A 19 57.58 -27.22 -10.98
N THR A 20 56.95 -26.98 -9.84
CA THR A 20 55.52 -27.28 -9.66
C THR A 20 54.77 -26.07 -10.21
N PRO A 21 54.09 -26.15 -11.37
CA PRO A 21 53.32 -25.02 -11.86
C PRO A 21 52.24 -24.67 -10.83
N ALA A 22 52.18 -23.40 -10.43
CA ALA A 22 51.11 -22.90 -9.57
C ALA A 22 49.77 -23.28 -10.21
N GLN A 23 48.93 -24.03 -9.49
CA GLN A 23 47.59 -24.36 -9.96
C GLN A 23 46.87 -23.06 -10.33
N PRO A 24 46.20 -23.00 -11.51
CA PRO A 24 45.43 -21.82 -11.87
C PRO A 24 44.41 -21.55 -10.78
N ARG A 25 44.45 -20.35 -10.20
CA ARG A 25 43.48 -19.92 -9.17
C ARG A 25 42.08 -20.13 -9.72
N GLN A 26 41.30 -20.99 -9.07
CA GLN A 26 39.92 -21.21 -9.45
C GLN A 26 39.17 -19.86 -9.37
N PRO A 27 38.30 -19.55 -10.35
CA PRO A 27 37.49 -18.36 -10.30
C PRO A 27 36.60 -18.42 -9.06
N THR A 28 36.58 -17.34 -8.28
CA THR A 28 35.78 -17.23 -7.05
C THR A 28 34.69 -16.18 -7.22
N ALA A 29 33.50 -16.47 -6.70
CA ALA A 29 32.45 -15.48 -6.60
C ALA A 29 32.86 -14.37 -5.63
N ARG A 30 32.54 -13.13 -5.96
CA ARG A 30 32.82 -11.97 -5.10
C ARG A 30 31.61 -11.07 -4.96
N LYS A 31 31.40 -10.56 -3.75
CA LYS A 31 30.36 -9.57 -3.48
C LYS A 31 30.76 -8.27 -4.19
N PHE A 32 29.84 -7.74 -4.99
CA PHE A 32 30.02 -6.47 -5.69
C PHE A 32 29.47 -5.31 -4.86
N ASP A 33 28.26 -5.47 -4.31
CA ASP A 33 27.58 -4.45 -3.53
C ASP A 33 26.56 -5.10 -2.57
N GLU A 34 26.18 -4.38 -1.52
CA GLU A 34 25.14 -4.74 -0.56
C GLU A 34 24.41 -3.49 -0.08
N PHE A 35 23.08 -3.58 0.00
CA PHE A 35 22.25 -2.46 0.42
C PHE A 35 20.90 -2.90 1.02
N THR A 36 20.35 -2.06 1.90
CA THR A 36 19.05 -2.30 2.57
C THR A 36 17.91 -1.49 1.94
N THR A 37 18.21 -0.44 1.18
CA THR A 37 17.24 0.37 0.41
C THR A 37 16.38 -0.51 -0.51
N GLY A 38 15.06 -0.26 -0.56
CA GLY A 38 14.11 -1.02 -1.38
C GLY A 38 12.94 -1.63 -0.61
N ALA A 39 12.35 -2.71 -1.12
CA ALA A 39 11.24 -3.40 -0.47
C ALA A 39 11.63 -3.92 0.92
N GLY A 40 10.81 -3.62 1.93
CA GLY A 40 11.04 -4.01 3.33
C GLY A 40 12.13 -3.25 4.09
N GLY A 41 12.67 -2.15 3.55
CA GLY A 41 13.62 -1.30 4.28
C GLY A 41 12.97 -0.48 5.39
N ALA A 42 13.78 -0.02 6.35
CA ALA A 42 13.37 0.65 7.60
C ALA A 42 12.50 1.91 7.41
N ASN A 43 12.56 2.59 6.25
CA ASN A 43 11.81 3.82 5.97
C ASN A 43 10.35 3.61 5.51
N ARG A 44 9.82 2.37 5.48
CA ARG A 44 8.48 2.10 4.94
C ARG A 44 7.36 2.23 5.98
N GLY A 45 7.01 3.47 6.33
CA GLY A 45 5.74 3.82 6.98
C GLY A 45 4.58 3.96 5.97
N GLY A 46 4.29 2.92 5.18
CA GLY A 46 3.14 2.92 4.28
C GLY A 46 3.35 2.29 2.90
N TRP A 47 2.23 1.85 2.33
CA TRP A 47 2.08 1.07 1.10
C TRP A 47 2.42 1.79 -0.20
N TYR A 48 2.20 3.10 -0.20
CA TYR A 48 2.81 4.04 -1.11
C TYR A 48 3.64 4.93 -0.21
N GLY A 49 4.82 4.46 0.17
CA GLY A 49 5.84 5.33 0.76
C GLY A 49 5.84 6.61 -0.06
N ARG A 50 5.35 7.68 0.57
CA ARG A 50 5.07 8.98 0.00
C ARG A 50 6.18 9.30 -0.99
N PHE A 51 5.87 9.20 -2.30
CA PHE A 51 6.79 9.40 -3.44
C PHE A 51 8.23 8.96 -3.11
N GLU A 52 8.64 7.76 -3.57
CA GLU A 52 10.06 7.34 -3.67
C GLU A 52 10.95 8.57 -3.53
N ALA A 53 11.59 8.78 -2.37
CA ALA A 53 12.43 9.95 -2.22
C ALA A 53 13.38 9.85 -3.41
N GLU A 54 13.29 10.77 -4.36
CA GLU A 54 13.85 10.58 -5.71
C GLU A 54 15.33 10.16 -5.64
N ALA A 55 15.99 10.57 -4.55
CA ALA A 55 17.26 10.10 -4.03
C ALA A 55 17.41 8.57 -3.93
N GLU A 56 16.52 7.82 -3.25
CA GLU A 56 16.58 6.36 -3.11
C GLU A 56 16.47 5.65 -4.47
N ARG A 57 15.57 6.11 -5.35
CA ARG A 57 15.47 5.55 -6.71
C ARG A 57 16.77 5.83 -7.50
N LYS A 58 17.24 7.08 -7.48
CA LYS A 58 18.51 7.47 -8.13
C LYS A 58 19.70 6.69 -7.56
N GLU A 59 19.72 6.42 -6.26
CA GLU A 59 20.74 5.60 -5.62
C GLU A 59 20.71 4.17 -6.15
N LEU A 60 19.54 3.52 -6.15
CA LEU A 60 19.36 2.17 -6.68
C LEU A 60 19.76 2.10 -8.17
N GLU A 61 19.27 3.02 -9.00
CA GLU A 61 19.62 3.10 -10.42
C GLU A 61 21.14 3.24 -10.61
N THR A 62 21.81 4.06 -9.80
CA THR A 62 23.26 4.24 -9.84
C THR A 62 23.99 2.96 -9.48
N ARG A 63 23.56 2.27 -8.41
CA ARG A 63 24.13 0.98 -7.98
C ARG A 63 23.99 -0.08 -9.08
N PHE A 64 22.80 -0.24 -9.66
CA PHE A 64 22.57 -1.18 -10.75
C PHE A 64 23.34 -0.83 -12.02
N ARG A 65 23.48 0.46 -12.36
CA ARG A 65 24.30 0.89 -13.51
C ARG A 65 25.77 0.51 -13.32
N ARG A 66 26.34 0.74 -12.14
CA ARG A 66 27.73 0.32 -11.82
C ARG A 66 27.88 -1.19 -11.87
N TYR A 67 26.92 -1.92 -11.31
CA TYR A 67 26.92 -3.38 -11.34
C TYR A 67 26.85 -3.93 -12.76
N ALA A 68 25.93 -3.43 -13.59
CA ALA A 68 25.80 -3.76 -15.00
C ALA A 68 27.09 -3.50 -15.79
N ALA A 69 27.74 -2.36 -15.57
CA ALA A 69 29.02 -2.04 -16.20
C ALA A 69 30.11 -3.06 -15.83
N GLN A 70 30.17 -3.45 -14.55
CA GLN A 70 31.13 -4.44 -14.08
C GLN A 70 30.85 -5.85 -14.64
N LEU A 71 29.59 -6.26 -14.68
CA LEU A 71 29.17 -7.53 -15.28
C LEU A 71 29.59 -7.64 -16.76
N ARG A 72 29.42 -6.57 -17.54
CA ARG A 72 29.86 -6.53 -18.95
C ARG A 72 31.38 -6.61 -19.08
N LYS A 73 32.12 -5.89 -18.22
CA LYS A 73 33.59 -5.92 -18.20
C LYS A 73 34.12 -7.33 -17.94
N GLU A 74 33.45 -8.09 -17.08
CA GLU A 74 33.89 -9.44 -16.69
C GLU A 74 33.21 -10.57 -17.49
N GLY A 75 32.27 -10.25 -18.40
CA GLY A 75 31.53 -11.25 -19.16
C GLY A 75 30.71 -12.20 -18.29
N THR A 76 30.17 -11.72 -17.17
CA THR A 76 29.43 -12.52 -16.19
C THR A 76 27.94 -12.22 -16.18
N ARG A 77 27.14 -13.17 -15.69
CA ARG A 77 25.69 -13.00 -15.55
C ARG A 77 25.36 -12.33 -14.21
N PRO A 78 24.27 -11.54 -14.15
CA PRO A 78 23.79 -11.04 -12.88
C PRO A 78 23.45 -12.18 -11.91
N TYR A 79 23.87 -12.01 -10.67
CA TYR A 79 23.57 -12.91 -9.55
C TYR A 79 23.27 -12.07 -8.32
N ALA A 80 22.14 -12.32 -7.67
CA ALA A 80 21.75 -11.62 -6.46
C ALA A 80 21.25 -12.58 -5.37
N ILE A 81 21.51 -12.23 -4.12
CA ILE A 81 20.86 -12.84 -2.96
C ILE A 81 20.05 -11.74 -2.28
N THR A 82 18.77 -11.99 -2.01
CA THR A 82 17.94 -11.01 -1.27
C THR A 82 17.38 -11.62 -0.01
N TYR A 83 17.25 -10.81 1.02
CA TYR A 83 16.81 -11.20 2.34
C TYR A 83 15.54 -10.44 2.73
N GLY A 84 14.64 -11.10 3.44
CA GLY A 84 13.52 -10.46 4.14
C GLY A 84 13.98 -9.86 5.47
N PRO A 85 13.23 -8.88 6.01
CA PRO A 85 13.47 -8.30 7.33
C PRO A 85 12.91 -9.22 8.42
N ARG A 86 13.36 -9.02 9.66
CA ARG A 86 12.88 -9.76 10.84
C ARG A 86 11.42 -9.46 11.17
N VAL A 87 11.01 -8.20 10.97
CA VAL A 87 9.62 -7.75 11.14
C VAL A 87 8.98 -7.57 9.78
N VAL A 88 8.04 -8.45 9.44
CA VAL A 88 7.32 -8.45 8.18
C VAL A 88 5.93 -7.86 8.40
N ALA A 89 5.77 -6.57 8.07
CA ALA A 89 4.45 -5.97 7.95
C ALA A 89 3.74 -6.54 6.72
N TRP A 90 2.52 -7.05 6.93
CA TRP A 90 1.55 -7.54 5.94
C TRP A 90 2.07 -7.69 4.49
N GLU A 91 2.24 -8.94 4.05
CA GLU A 91 2.74 -9.24 2.70
C GLU A 91 1.70 -8.99 1.63
N ILE A 92 2.16 -8.28 0.60
CA ILE A 92 1.41 -7.84 -0.59
C ILE A 92 0.49 -8.86 -1.23
N TYR A 93 1.09 -10.00 -1.28
CA TYR A 93 1.11 -10.87 -2.42
C TYR A 93 1.51 -12.21 -1.83
N ASN A 94 1.23 -13.29 -2.55
CA ASN A 94 1.73 -14.61 -2.20
C ASN A 94 3.27 -14.70 -2.43
N ARG A 95 4.04 -13.70 -1.99
CA ARG A 95 5.46 -13.45 -2.27
C ARG A 95 6.12 -12.86 -1.03
N SER A 96 7.30 -13.39 -0.69
CA SER A 96 8.12 -12.88 0.39
C SER A 96 8.72 -11.51 0.07
N VAL A 97 9.11 -10.74 1.09
CA VAL A 97 9.85 -9.48 0.90
C VAL A 97 11.12 -9.69 0.08
N ALA A 98 11.84 -10.79 0.30
CA ALA A 98 12.99 -11.18 -0.53
C ALA A 98 12.60 -11.27 -2.02
N SER A 99 11.50 -11.94 -2.35
CA SER A 99 10.99 -12.01 -3.73
C SER A 99 10.59 -10.64 -4.28
N LEU A 100 10.05 -9.73 -3.47
CA LEU A 100 9.75 -8.36 -3.90
C LEU A 100 11.03 -7.56 -4.21
N ARG A 101 12.09 -7.76 -3.44
CA ARG A 101 13.41 -7.16 -3.73
C ARG A 101 14.01 -7.75 -5.00
N ALA A 102 13.86 -9.05 -5.21
CA ALA A 102 14.28 -9.72 -6.45
C ALA A 102 13.57 -9.14 -7.68
N ALA A 103 12.28 -8.84 -7.55
CA ALA A 103 11.51 -8.25 -8.64
C ALA A 103 12.03 -6.86 -9.05
N ALA A 104 12.65 -6.11 -8.14
CA ALA A 104 13.28 -4.82 -8.44
C ALA A 104 14.55 -4.97 -9.30
N LEU A 105 15.18 -6.16 -9.33
CA LEU A 105 16.34 -6.43 -10.18
C LEU A 105 15.96 -6.37 -11.67
N TRP A 106 14.75 -6.86 -12.02
CA TRP A 106 14.33 -6.98 -13.41
C TRP A 106 14.33 -5.64 -14.17
N PRO A 107 13.53 -4.62 -13.81
CA PRO A 107 13.50 -3.38 -14.58
C PRO A 107 14.85 -2.68 -14.64
N ASN A 108 15.66 -2.78 -13.58
CA ASN A 108 16.97 -2.14 -13.51
C ASN A 108 18.03 -2.82 -14.41
N LEU A 109 18.05 -4.16 -14.45
CA LEU A 109 19.03 -4.91 -15.22
C LEU A 109 18.58 -5.12 -16.68
N THR A 110 17.28 -5.27 -16.95
CA THR A 110 16.76 -5.30 -18.32
C THR A 110 16.91 -3.95 -19.01
N GLY A 111 16.69 -2.84 -18.30
CA GLY A 111 17.03 -1.50 -18.78
C GLY A 111 18.52 -1.32 -19.08
N ALA A 112 19.38 -2.14 -18.46
CA ALA A 112 20.80 -2.23 -18.76
C ALA A 112 21.13 -3.31 -19.83
N GLY A 113 20.15 -3.86 -20.55
CA GLY A 113 20.37 -4.78 -21.66
C GLY A 113 20.68 -6.23 -21.27
N PHE A 114 20.44 -6.63 -20.01
CA PHE A 114 20.48 -8.04 -19.63
C PHE A 114 19.13 -8.70 -19.88
N ASP A 115 19.12 -9.91 -20.45
CA ASP A 115 17.90 -10.72 -20.53
C ASP A 115 17.46 -11.10 -19.12
N TRP A 116 16.18 -10.87 -18.79
CA TRP A 116 15.60 -11.19 -17.49
C TRP A 116 15.76 -12.66 -17.12
N ARG A 117 15.79 -13.55 -18.14
CA ARG A 117 16.01 -15.01 -17.96
C ARG A 117 17.42 -15.35 -17.49
N GLN A 118 18.36 -14.42 -17.61
CA GLN A 118 19.76 -14.60 -17.24
C GLN A 118 20.11 -13.97 -15.89
N ILE A 119 19.14 -13.33 -15.22
CA ILE A 119 19.30 -12.78 -13.88
C ILE A 119 19.07 -13.91 -12.89
N ASN A 120 20.16 -14.41 -12.28
CA ASN A 120 20.09 -15.43 -11.25
C ASN A 120 19.78 -14.77 -9.91
N TRP A 121 18.89 -15.40 -9.15
CA TRP A 121 18.51 -14.90 -7.83
C TRP A 121 18.26 -16.04 -6.86
N VAL A 122 18.64 -15.83 -5.59
CA VAL A 122 18.38 -16.73 -4.48
C VAL A 122 17.69 -15.99 -3.34
N ASN A 123 16.64 -16.61 -2.78
CA ASN A 123 16.08 -16.17 -1.51
C ASN A 123 17.05 -16.53 -0.38
N GLY A 124 17.63 -15.51 0.26
CA GLY A 124 18.63 -15.71 1.29
C GLY A 124 18.08 -15.96 2.69
N GLY A 125 16.76 -15.99 2.87
CA GLY A 125 16.11 -16.09 4.17
C GLY A 125 15.91 -14.71 4.81
N PHE A 126 16.12 -14.62 6.12
CA PHE A 126 15.81 -13.43 6.90
C PHE A 126 17.05 -12.83 7.56
N ARG A 127 17.04 -11.51 7.70
CA ARG A 127 18.01 -10.72 8.46
C ARG A 127 17.27 -9.68 9.29
N GLU A 128 17.99 -9.00 10.18
CA GLU A 128 17.42 -7.88 10.96
C GLU A 128 16.73 -6.86 10.06
N GLU A 129 17.45 -6.41 9.02
CA GLU A 129 16.91 -5.58 7.95
C GLU A 129 16.88 -6.33 6.63
N ALA A 130 15.89 -6.02 5.80
CA ALA A 130 15.82 -6.50 4.43
C ALA A 130 17.07 -6.03 3.65
N ALA A 131 17.73 -6.94 2.95
CA ALA A 131 18.98 -6.64 2.25
C ALA A 131 19.01 -7.26 0.84
N THR A 132 19.79 -6.64 -0.05
CA THR A 132 20.13 -7.18 -1.36
C THR A 132 21.64 -7.22 -1.49
N GLU A 133 22.19 -8.38 -1.82
CA GLU A 133 23.57 -8.56 -2.20
C GLU A 133 23.66 -8.77 -3.72
N LEU A 134 24.52 -8.01 -4.37
CA LEU A 134 24.87 -8.19 -5.77
C LEU A 134 26.22 -8.89 -5.86
N TRP A 135 26.29 -9.96 -6.64
CA TRP A 135 27.47 -10.81 -6.74
C TRP A 135 27.96 -10.89 -8.18
N ILE A 136 29.27 -10.95 -8.34
CA ILE A 136 29.89 -11.30 -9.60
C ILE A 136 30.34 -12.75 -9.49
N VAL A 137 29.77 -13.59 -10.32
CA VAL A 137 29.99 -15.04 -10.33
C VAL A 137 30.55 -15.41 -11.70
N PRO A 138 31.88 -15.56 -11.83
CA PRO A 138 32.47 -15.98 -13.09
C PRO A 138 32.00 -17.39 -13.50
N PRO A 139 32.02 -17.72 -14.80
CA PRO A 139 31.72 -19.08 -15.26
C PRO A 139 32.58 -20.12 -14.52
N GLY A 140 31.94 -21.15 -13.96
CA GLY A 140 32.61 -22.21 -13.21
C GLY A 140 32.94 -21.88 -11.74
N ALA A 141 32.69 -20.65 -11.28
CA ALA A 141 32.79 -20.33 -9.86
C ALA A 141 31.60 -20.93 -9.08
N GLN A 142 31.84 -21.35 -7.84
CA GLN A 142 30.75 -21.76 -6.95
C GLN A 142 29.86 -20.55 -6.63
N PRO A 143 28.52 -20.69 -6.70
CA PRO A 143 27.61 -19.62 -6.29
C PRO A 143 27.80 -19.26 -4.81
N PRO A 144 27.63 -17.97 -4.46
CA PRO A 144 27.70 -17.54 -3.07
C PRO A 144 26.59 -18.20 -2.23
N CYS A 145 26.94 -18.60 -1.00
CA CYS A 145 25.97 -19.12 -0.04
C CYS A 145 25.24 -17.95 0.65
N PRO A 146 23.90 -18.04 0.83
CA PRO A 146 23.18 -17.10 1.65
C PRO A 146 23.67 -17.05 3.10
N THR A 147 23.55 -15.88 3.70
CA THR A 147 23.92 -15.63 5.10
C THR A 147 22.74 -15.01 5.87
N PRO A 148 21.67 -15.78 6.13
CA PRO A 148 20.59 -15.32 7.01
C PRO A 148 21.13 -15.12 8.42
N THR A 149 20.65 -14.07 9.11
CA THR A 149 20.98 -13.80 10.50
C THR A 149 19.81 -14.03 11.45
N VAL A 150 18.62 -14.27 10.88
CA VAL A 150 17.37 -14.49 11.61
C VAL A 150 16.82 -15.86 11.22
N ARG A 151 16.45 -16.65 12.23
CA ARG A 151 15.83 -17.95 12.01
C ARG A 151 14.36 -17.76 11.64
N PRO A 152 13.77 -18.59 10.76
CA PRO A 152 12.37 -18.43 10.35
C PRO A 152 11.38 -18.38 11.52
N GLU A 153 11.64 -19.11 12.61
CA GLU A 153 10.81 -19.10 13.82
C GLU A 153 10.85 -17.79 14.63
N ASP A 154 11.89 -16.97 14.44
CA ASP A 154 12.07 -15.69 15.12
C ASP A 154 11.52 -14.50 14.29
N VAL A 155 10.92 -14.77 13.12
CA VAL A 155 10.34 -13.73 12.25
C VAL A 155 8.97 -13.30 12.76
N ALA A 156 8.82 -11.99 12.97
CA ALA A 156 7.57 -11.38 13.38
C ALA A 156 6.69 -11.07 12.16
N TYR A 157 5.62 -11.84 11.97
CA TYR A 157 4.61 -11.58 10.93
C TYR A 157 3.49 -10.71 11.49
N CYS A 158 3.45 -9.45 11.06
CA CYS A 158 2.49 -8.48 11.57
C CYS A 158 1.25 -8.37 10.68
N PRO A 159 0.05 -8.36 11.28
CA PRO A 159 -1.20 -8.35 10.53
C PRO A 159 -1.46 -6.98 9.91
N SER A 160 -2.38 -6.92 8.95
CA SER A 160 -3.14 -5.72 8.65
C SER A 160 -4.53 -5.86 9.27
N LEU A 161 -4.78 -5.11 10.34
CA LEU A 161 -6.10 -5.05 10.98
C LEU A 161 -6.93 -3.91 10.38
N ARG A 162 -8.17 -4.20 10.02
CA ARG A 162 -9.17 -3.20 9.62
C ARG A 162 -10.43 -3.41 10.44
N ALA A 163 -11.08 -2.33 10.84
CA ALA A 163 -12.39 -2.36 11.46
C ALA A 163 -13.41 -1.66 10.56
N GLN A 164 -14.62 -2.17 10.51
CA GLN A 164 -15.72 -1.68 9.69
C GLN A 164 -17.01 -1.63 10.50
N GLY A 165 -17.88 -0.72 10.09
CA GLY A 165 -19.24 -0.56 10.61
C GLY A 165 -20.01 0.26 9.58
N LYS A 166 -21.34 0.37 9.74
CA LYS A 166 -22.12 1.27 8.87
C LYS A 166 -21.63 2.70 9.05
N THR A 167 -21.49 3.45 7.96
CA THR A 167 -21.07 4.86 8.03
C THR A 167 -22.13 5.71 8.76
N TYR A 168 -23.41 5.43 8.50
CA TYR A 168 -24.54 6.21 9.00
C TYR A 168 -25.77 5.35 9.27
N VAL A 169 -26.40 5.53 10.44
CA VAL A 169 -27.64 4.87 10.85
C VAL A 169 -28.61 5.94 11.41
N PRO A 170 -29.55 6.46 10.60
CA PRO A 170 -30.42 7.58 11.01
C PRO A 170 -31.21 7.28 12.30
N ALA A 171 -31.80 6.08 12.37
CA ALA A 171 -32.60 5.63 13.50
C ALA A 171 -32.19 4.20 13.87
N PRO A 172 -31.31 4.00 14.86
CA PRO A 172 -30.91 2.66 15.30
C PRO A 172 -32.11 1.96 15.95
N SER A 173 -32.62 0.90 15.30
CA SER A 173 -33.73 0.07 15.81
C SER A 173 -33.27 -1.18 16.56
N GLY A 174 -31.96 -1.40 16.66
CA GLY A 174 -31.34 -2.54 17.33
C GLY A 174 -29.83 -2.33 17.50
N PRO A 175 -29.09 -3.36 17.94
CA PRO A 175 -27.66 -3.27 18.12
C PRO A 175 -26.93 -2.92 16.81
N LEU A 176 -25.93 -2.04 16.89
CA LEU A 176 -25.02 -1.78 15.79
C LEU A 176 -24.04 -2.94 15.64
N SER A 177 -23.76 -3.35 14.40
CA SER A 177 -22.73 -4.34 14.11
C SER A 177 -21.43 -3.65 13.69
N PHE A 178 -20.33 -4.08 14.30
CA PHE A 178 -18.97 -3.77 13.86
C PHE A 178 -18.21 -5.05 13.60
N THR A 179 -17.34 -5.04 12.59
CA THR A 179 -16.52 -6.19 12.20
C THR A 179 -15.07 -5.79 12.08
N ALA A 180 -14.16 -6.73 12.33
CA ALA A 180 -12.74 -6.60 12.14
C ALA A 180 -12.25 -7.68 11.16
N SER A 181 -11.27 -7.32 10.33
CA SER A 181 -10.55 -8.28 9.49
C SER A 181 -9.06 -8.12 9.75
N ALA A 182 -8.45 -9.20 10.23
CA ALA A 182 -7.01 -9.29 10.47
C ALA A 182 -6.40 -10.18 9.39
N SER A 183 -5.74 -9.57 8.41
CA SER A 183 -5.06 -10.28 7.35
C SER A 183 -3.61 -10.56 7.73
N VAL A 184 -3.20 -11.83 7.78
CA VAL A 184 -1.81 -12.23 8.00
C VAL A 184 -1.47 -13.46 7.17
N ASN A 185 -0.23 -13.52 6.65
CA ASN A 185 0.29 -14.69 5.92
C ASN A 185 0.87 -15.74 6.88
N ASN A 186 0.21 -15.97 8.01
CA ASN A 186 0.56 -16.97 9.00
C ASN A 186 -0.71 -17.47 9.69
N THR A 187 -1.11 -18.69 9.34
CA THR A 187 -2.34 -19.33 9.85
C THR A 187 -2.18 -19.92 11.25
N ASN A 188 -0.97 -19.93 11.81
CA ASN A 188 -0.69 -20.54 13.12
C ASN A 188 -0.92 -19.56 14.28
N VAL A 189 -1.37 -18.34 14.00
CA VAL A 189 -1.69 -17.36 15.04
C VAL A 189 -3.14 -17.51 15.47
N LYS A 190 -3.35 -17.90 16.72
CA LYS A 190 -4.68 -17.85 17.34
C LYS A 190 -4.99 -16.40 17.72
N GLN A 191 -5.69 -15.71 16.83
CA GLN A 191 -6.14 -14.33 17.03
C GLN A 191 -7.15 -14.24 18.18
N THR A 192 -7.03 -13.20 18.99
CA THR A 192 -8.05 -12.82 19.97
C THR A 192 -8.29 -11.32 19.85
N PHE A 193 -9.55 -10.90 19.77
CA PHE A 193 -9.92 -9.50 19.58
C PHE A 193 -10.38 -8.88 20.90
N ASP A 194 -9.89 -7.68 21.18
CA ASP A 194 -10.35 -6.87 22.31
C ASP A 194 -11.01 -5.61 21.80
N TRP A 195 -12.33 -5.52 22.01
CA TRP A 195 -13.15 -4.41 21.56
C TRP A 195 -13.47 -3.43 22.69
N ALA A 196 -13.47 -2.14 22.34
CA ALA A 196 -13.95 -1.06 23.18
C ALA A 196 -14.81 -0.09 22.36
N VAL A 197 -15.89 0.42 22.96
CA VAL A 197 -16.82 1.35 22.29
C VAL A 197 -16.88 2.69 23.01
N SER A 198 -17.01 3.80 22.27
CA SER A 198 -17.12 5.13 22.87
C SER A 198 -18.50 5.43 23.47
N LYS A 199 -19.55 4.74 23.01
CA LYS A 199 -20.94 4.88 23.44
C LYS A 199 -21.65 3.53 23.38
N GLY A 200 -22.61 3.33 24.28
CA GLY A 200 -23.37 2.08 24.36
C GLY A 200 -22.60 0.97 25.08
N ARG A 201 -23.09 -0.26 24.92
CA ARG A 201 -22.56 -1.46 25.55
C ARG A 201 -22.43 -2.58 24.52
N ILE A 202 -21.29 -3.27 24.53
CA ILE A 202 -21.12 -4.49 23.75
C ILE A 202 -21.99 -5.57 24.37
N VAL A 203 -22.99 -6.04 23.63
CA VAL A 203 -23.94 -7.06 24.09
C VAL A 203 -23.57 -8.46 23.61
N ARG A 204 -22.78 -8.55 22.53
CA ARG A 204 -22.34 -9.82 21.94
C ARG A 204 -21.01 -9.65 21.21
N GLY A 205 -20.24 -10.75 21.13
CA GLY A 205 -19.11 -10.87 20.21
C GLY A 205 -17.75 -10.41 20.75
N GLN A 206 -17.66 -10.03 22.04
CA GLN A 206 -16.36 -9.73 22.65
C GLN A 206 -15.42 -10.93 22.53
N GLY A 207 -14.14 -10.69 22.24
CA GLY A 207 -13.18 -11.76 21.94
C GLY A 207 -13.15 -12.21 20.47
N THR A 208 -14.13 -11.79 19.65
CA THR A 208 -14.32 -12.27 18.27
C THR A 208 -14.11 -11.17 17.23
N ASP A 209 -14.10 -11.53 15.96
CA ASP A 209 -13.94 -10.61 14.83
C ASP A 209 -15.16 -9.71 14.58
N SER A 210 -16.25 -9.85 15.34
CA SER A 210 -17.43 -9.03 15.21
C SER A 210 -18.10 -8.77 16.57
N ILE A 211 -18.70 -7.59 16.72
CA ILE A 211 -19.45 -7.22 17.93
C ILE A 211 -20.81 -6.64 17.57
N GLU A 212 -21.75 -6.80 18.51
CA GLU A 212 -23.03 -6.10 18.52
C GLU A 212 -23.04 -5.10 19.69
N VAL A 213 -23.39 -3.84 19.39
CA VAL A 213 -23.35 -2.72 20.33
C VAL A 213 -24.74 -2.14 20.50
N GLU A 214 -25.30 -2.31 21.69
CA GLU A 214 -26.57 -1.70 22.07
C GLU A 214 -26.33 -0.25 22.49
N LEU A 215 -27.09 0.66 21.90
CA LEU A 215 -27.03 2.09 22.21
C LEU A 215 -28.14 2.47 23.21
N PRO A 216 -27.91 3.46 24.09
CA PRO A 216 -28.98 3.98 24.92
C PRO A 216 -30.08 4.63 24.07
N PRO A 217 -31.34 4.65 24.54
CA PRO A 217 -32.43 5.32 23.85
C PRO A 217 -32.09 6.79 23.56
N GLY A 218 -32.35 7.25 22.33
CA GLY A 218 -32.06 8.63 21.90
C GLY A 218 -30.57 8.93 21.64
N ALA A 219 -29.71 7.91 21.58
CA ALA A 219 -28.30 8.11 21.22
C ALA A 219 -28.16 8.81 19.85
N SER A 220 -27.30 9.83 19.81
CA SER A 220 -26.97 10.57 18.60
C SER A 220 -25.48 10.90 18.48
N GLY A 221 -25.04 11.22 17.26
CA GLY A 221 -23.67 11.58 16.92
C GLY A 221 -22.76 10.38 16.63
N GLU A 222 -21.45 10.58 16.73
CA GLU A 222 -20.46 9.54 16.39
C GLU A 222 -20.36 8.47 17.50
N VAL A 223 -20.34 7.21 17.08
CA VAL A 223 -19.99 6.01 17.85
C VAL A 223 -18.71 5.44 17.27
N VAL A 224 -17.70 5.21 18.10
CA VAL A 224 -16.38 4.71 17.70
C VAL A 224 -16.18 3.35 18.34
N ALA A 225 -16.02 2.31 17.52
CA ALA A 225 -15.58 0.99 17.96
C ALA A 225 -14.07 0.87 17.71
N ARG A 226 -13.29 0.66 18.75
CA ARG A 226 -11.86 0.38 18.70
C ARG A 226 -11.64 -1.10 18.92
N VAL A 227 -10.73 -1.68 18.17
CA VAL A 227 -10.35 -3.09 18.28
C VAL A 227 -8.85 -3.22 18.33
N SER A 228 -8.37 -4.05 19.24
CA SER A 228 -6.99 -4.53 19.27
C SER A 228 -7.00 -6.03 18.99
N VAL A 229 -5.99 -6.54 18.29
CA VAL A 229 -5.82 -7.98 18.07
C VAL A 229 -4.56 -8.49 18.76
N HIS A 230 -4.71 -9.58 19.51
CA HIS A 230 -3.66 -10.24 20.26
C HIS A 230 -3.27 -11.58 19.62
N GLY A 231 -2.15 -12.15 20.06
CA GLY A 231 -1.57 -13.38 19.51
C GLY A 231 -0.38 -13.15 18.56
N TYR A 232 -0.07 -11.89 18.26
CA TYR A 232 1.05 -11.49 17.40
C TYR A 232 2.29 -11.11 18.21
N SER A 233 3.44 -11.07 17.54
CA SER A 233 4.70 -10.59 18.13
C SER A 233 4.56 -9.17 18.67
N LEU A 234 5.20 -8.89 19.81
CA LEU A 234 5.26 -7.56 20.43
C LEU A 234 6.01 -6.53 19.57
N GLU A 235 6.71 -6.99 18.53
CA GLU A 235 7.43 -6.16 17.58
C GLU A 235 6.52 -5.55 16.52
N CYS A 236 5.28 -6.04 16.44
CA CYS A 236 4.26 -5.45 15.59
C CYS A 236 3.84 -4.09 16.14
N THR A 237 3.82 -3.10 15.26
CA THR A 237 3.41 -1.74 15.62
C THR A 237 1.93 -1.70 16.01
N ALA A 238 1.55 -0.72 16.82
CA ALA A 238 0.15 -0.50 17.18
C ALA A 238 -0.76 -0.29 15.94
N ALA A 239 -0.24 0.28 14.87
CA ALA A 239 -0.99 0.46 13.62
C ALA A 239 -1.29 -0.87 12.88
N ALA A 240 -0.49 -1.92 13.13
CA ALA A 240 -0.74 -3.25 12.59
C ALA A 240 -1.80 -3.99 13.41
N THR A 241 -1.83 -3.78 14.72
CA THR A 241 -2.62 -4.57 15.68
C THR A 241 -3.82 -3.84 16.28
N ALA A 242 -4.02 -2.56 15.97
CA ALA A 242 -5.18 -1.79 16.43
C ALA A 242 -5.84 -1.05 15.26
N ALA A 243 -7.18 -1.01 15.28
CA ALA A 243 -7.99 -0.31 14.30
C ALA A 243 -9.23 0.31 14.96
N SER A 244 -9.92 1.17 14.21
CA SER A 244 -11.19 1.72 14.67
C SER A 244 -12.18 1.90 13.52
N ALA A 245 -13.45 1.65 13.81
CA ALA A 245 -14.59 1.95 12.93
C ALA A 245 -15.44 3.06 13.54
N LYS A 246 -16.11 3.82 12.69
CA LYS A 246 -16.96 4.95 13.09
C LYS A 246 -18.33 4.82 12.45
N THR A 247 -19.37 5.05 13.24
CA THR A 247 -20.76 5.08 12.79
C THR A 247 -21.42 6.33 13.36
N THR A 248 -22.03 7.13 12.51
CA THR A 248 -22.88 8.25 12.96
C THR A 248 -24.31 7.77 13.14
N VAL A 249 -24.94 8.08 14.28
CA VAL A 249 -26.31 7.66 14.60
C VAL A 249 -27.20 8.83 14.99
N GLY A 250 -28.53 8.65 14.88
CA GLY A 250 -29.51 9.52 15.53
C GLY A 250 -29.51 10.97 15.04
N VAL A 251 -28.99 11.23 13.83
CA VAL A 251 -29.06 12.53 13.15
C VAL A 251 -29.95 12.40 11.93
N SER A 252 -30.54 13.50 11.46
CA SER A 252 -31.41 13.49 10.28
C SER A 252 -30.63 13.42 8.97
N HIS A 253 -29.40 13.95 8.96
CA HIS A 253 -28.52 14.01 7.80
C HIS A 253 -27.08 13.80 8.23
N PHE A 254 -26.30 13.15 7.37
CA PHE A 254 -24.88 12.94 7.56
C PHE A 254 -24.11 13.47 6.36
N LYS A 255 -23.26 14.49 6.56
CA LYS A 255 -22.38 15.00 5.51
C LYS A 255 -21.23 14.02 5.33
N VAL A 256 -21.18 13.38 4.17
CA VAL A 256 -20.09 12.47 3.80
C VAL A 256 -18.89 13.27 3.30
N ASP A 257 -19.15 14.30 2.50
CA ASP A 257 -18.08 15.05 1.84
C ASP A 257 -18.49 16.50 1.51
N GLU A 258 -17.48 17.34 1.34
CA GLU A 258 -17.59 18.72 0.86
C GLU A 258 -16.39 19.03 -0.03
N PHE A 259 -16.64 19.63 -1.20
CA PHE A 259 -15.61 19.96 -2.16
C PHE A 259 -15.86 21.31 -2.83
N GLY A 260 -14.78 22.02 -3.15
CA GLY A 260 -14.81 23.27 -3.92
C GLY A 260 -14.88 23.03 -5.43
N ASN A 261 -14.33 23.96 -6.20
CA ASN A 261 -14.29 23.87 -7.66
C ASN A 261 -13.15 22.95 -8.13
N ILE A 262 -13.36 21.65 -8.03
CA ILE A 262 -12.40 20.60 -8.41
C ILE A 262 -12.60 20.11 -9.86
N ASN A 263 -11.58 19.46 -10.41
CA ASN A 263 -11.64 18.88 -11.75
C ASN A 263 -12.66 17.73 -11.85
N SER A 264 -13.00 17.32 -13.07
CA SER A 264 -14.04 16.31 -13.31
C SER A 264 -13.69 14.94 -12.75
N GLU A 265 -12.43 14.52 -12.83
CA GLU A 265 -12.02 13.19 -12.38
C GLU A 265 -12.05 13.08 -10.85
N ASP A 266 -11.60 14.12 -10.14
CA ASP A 266 -11.73 14.18 -8.68
C ASP A 266 -13.20 14.21 -8.24
N THR A 267 -14.04 14.91 -9.02
CA THR A 267 -15.49 14.95 -8.74
C THR A 267 -16.11 13.57 -8.89
N LYS A 268 -15.79 12.85 -9.98
CA LYS A 268 -16.29 11.49 -10.23
C LYS A 268 -15.84 10.55 -9.11
N ALA A 269 -14.56 10.55 -8.76
CA ALA A 269 -14.03 9.69 -7.69
C ALA A 269 -14.74 9.89 -6.34
N ARG A 270 -15.10 11.12 -6.00
CA ARG A 270 -15.89 11.43 -4.79
C ARG A 270 -17.33 10.91 -4.89
N LEU A 271 -17.98 11.12 -6.03
CA LEU A 271 -19.32 10.59 -6.28
C LEU A 271 -19.34 9.06 -6.32
N ASP A 272 -18.25 8.42 -6.73
CA ASP A 272 -18.11 6.97 -6.74
C ASP A 272 -18.12 6.40 -5.32
N ASN A 273 -17.33 6.99 -4.44
CA ASN A 273 -17.32 6.64 -3.02
C ASN A 273 -18.69 6.87 -2.40
N PHE A 274 -19.35 7.99 -2.73
CA PHE A 274 -20.67 8.30 -2.23
C PHE A 274 -21.76 7.34 -2.76
N ALA A 275 -21.66 6.91 -4.02
CA ALA A 275 -22.56 5.93 -4.61
C ALA A 275 -22.43 4.56 -3.94
N MET A 276 -21.23 4.15 -3.51
CA MET A 276 -21.04 2.91 -2.76
C MET A 276 -21.84 2.89 -1.46
N GLU A 277 -21.89 4.01 -0.72
CA GLU A 277 -22.71 4.12 0.50
C GLU A 277 -24.20 3.90 0.20
N LEU A 278 -24.72 4.49 -0.88
CA LEU A 278 -26.13 4.36 -1.28
C LEU A 278 -26.48 2.97 -1.83
N MET A 279 -25.53 2.29 -2.45
CA MET A 279 -25.71 0.90 -2.91
C MET A 279 -25.70 -0.07 -1.73
N ASN A 280 -24.86 0.18 -0.73
CA ASN A 280 -24.77 -0.65 0.47
C ASN A 280 -25.99 -0.48 1.40
N ASP A 281 -26.64 0.70 1.39
CA ASP A 281 -27.87 0.92 2.14
C ASP A 281 -29.00 1.50 1.26
N PRO A 282 -29.94 0.65 0.79
CA PRO A 282 -31.03 1.09 -0.07
C PRO A 282 -32.06 1.98 0.64
N THR A 283 -32.01 2.09 1.97
CA THR A 283 -32.95 2.92 2.76
C THR A 283 -32.57 4.40 2.77
N LEU A 284 -31.35 4.71 2.33
CA LEU A 284 -30.82 6.07 2.28
C LEU A 284 -31.09 6.74 0.92
N GLU A 285 -31.20 8.06 0.93
CA GLU A 285 -31.19 8.92 -0.25
C GLU A 285 -29.97 9.83 -0.23
N ALA A 286 -29.53 10.22 -1.43
CA ALA A 286 -28.54 11.25 -1.66
C ALA A 286 -29.20 12.63 -1.69
N GLN A 287 -28.71 13.53 -0.85
CA GLN A 287 -29.03 14.95 -0.91
C GLN A 287 -27.77 15.72 -1.32
N LEU A 288 -27.79 16.28 -2.52
CA LEU A 288 -26.69 17.02 -3.12
C LEU A 288 -26.96 18.52 -2.95
N VAL A 289 -26.14 19.22 -2.17
CA VAL A 289 -26.25 20.68 -2.05
C VAL A 289 -25.15 21.33 -2.88
N VAL A 290 -25.53 22.26 -3.74
CA VAL A 290 -24.58 23.00 -4.58
C VAL A 290 -24.71 24.50 -4.34
N TYR A 291 -23.57 25.15 -4.13
CA TYR A 291 -23.48 26.59 -3.93
C TYR A 291 -22.78 27.23 -5.11
N GLY A 292 -23.32 28.33 -5.65
CA GLY A 292 -22.67 29.12 -6.68
C GLY A 292 -21.46 29.88 -6.11
N GLY A 293 -20.46 30.16 -6.95
CA GLY A 293 -19.36 31.04 -6.56
C GLY A 293 -19.76 32.52 -6.60
N ARG A 294 -18.98 33.38 -5.94
CA ARG A 294 -19.17 34.84 -5.93
C ARG A 294 -19.14 35.43 -7.34
N SER A 295 -18.35 34.84 -8.23
CA SER A 295 -18.27 35.21 -9.64
C SER A 295 -18.42 33.97 -10.51
N GLY A 296 -19.35 34.02 -11.47
CA GLY A 296 -19.65 32.86 -12.30
C GLY A 296 -20.77 33.12 -13.31
N PRO A 297 -20.98 32.20 -14.27
CA PRO A 297 -22.07 32.33 -15.21
C PRO A 297 -23.43 32.16 -14.52
N PRO A 298 -24.51 32.77 -15.05
CA PRO A 298 -25.86 32.58 -14.53
C PRO A 298 -26.23 31.09 -14.47
N GLY A 299 -26.79 30.65 -13.35
CA GLY A 299 -27.21 29.26 -13.13
C GLY A 299 -26.07 28.25 -12.98
N GLN A 300 -24.83 28.69 -12.66
CA GLN A 300 -23.67 27.80 -12.46
C GLN A 300 -23.97 26.67 -11.46
N ALA A 301 -24.59 26.99 -10.32
CA ALA A 301 -24.92 26.02 -9.28
C ALA A 301 -25.91 24.96 -9.79
N GLN A 302 -26.94 25.38 -10.54
CA GLN A 302 -27.93 24.46 -11.12
C GLN A 302 -27.27 23.51 -12.12
N ARG A 303 -26.49 24.05 -13.07
CA ARG A 303 -25.77 23.24 -14.06
C ARG A 303 -24.85 22.22 -13.37
N ARG A 304 -24.16 22.63 -12.31
CA ARG A 304 -23.31 21.73 -11.54
C ARG A 304 -24.13 20.66 -10.82
N ALA A 305 -25.26 21.01 -10.20
CA ALA A 305 -26.17 20.05 -9.58
C ALA A 305 -26.71 19.02 -10.60
N ASP A 306 -27.09 19.46 -11.80
CA ASP A 306 -27.55 18.58 -12.88
C ASP A 306 -26.45 17.60 -13.30
N VAL A 307 -25.19 18.05 -13.40
CA VAL A 307 -24.04 17.19 -13.70
C VAL A 307 -23.83 16.13 -12.62
N LEU A 308 -23.84 16.54 -11.33
CA LEU A 308 -23.66 15.60 -10.22
C LEU A 308 -24.79 14.57 -10.19
N ARG A 309 -26.05 15.01 -10.32
CA ARG A 309 -27.22 14.14 -10.35
C ARG A 309 -27.20 13.19 -11.54
N ASN A 310 -26.90 13.70 -12.74
CA ASN A 310 -26.79 12.88 -13.95
C ASN A 310 -25.75 11.78 -13.78
N TYR A 311 -24.61 12.08 -13.16
CA TYR A 311 -23.58 11.07 -12.89
C TYR A 311 -24.08 9.98 -11.94
N MET A 312 -24.72 10.36 -10.83
CA MET A 312 -25.27 9.40 -9.86
C MET A 312 -26.34 8.50 -10.46
N VAL A 313 -27.23 9.05 -11.29
CA VAL A 313 -28.35 8.31 -11.88
C VAL A 313 -27.88 7.49 -13.09
N ASN A 314 -27.27 8.13 -14.09
CA ASN A 314 -27.03 7.51 -15.39
C ASN A 314 -25.69 6.75 -15.46
N THR A 315 -24.69 7.14 -14.67
CA THR A 315 -23.40 6.42 -14.63
C THR A 315 -23.38 5.38 -13.52
N ARG A 316 -23.87 5.74 -12.33
CA ARG A 316 -23.84 4.86 -11.14
C ARG A 316 -25.12 4.06 -10.91
N GLY A 317 -26.18 4.31 -11.67
CA GLY A 317 -27.41 3.52 -11.61
C GLY A 317 -28.23 3.71 -10.34
N ILE A 318 -28.02 4.80 -9.59
CA ILE A 318 -28.83 5.09 -8.41
C ILE A 318 -30.23 5.54 -8.87
N ASP A 319 -31.27 4.98 -8.24
CA ASP A 319 -32.66 5.35 -8.52
C ASP A 319 -32.82 6.88 -8.47
N PRO A 320 -33.34 7.53 -9.53
CA PRO A 320 -33.53 8.98 -9.57
C PRO A 320 -34.40 9.51 -8.42
N ALA A 321 -35.31 8.71 -7.86
CA ALA A 321 -36.12 9.09 -6.69
C ALA A 321 -35.28 9.22 -5.41
N ARG A 322 -34.11 8.55 -5.36
CA ARG A 322 -33.16 8.57 -4.25
C ARG A 322 -32.06 9.63 -4.42
N VAL A 323 -32.13 10.49 -5.44
CA VAL A 323 -31.14 11.57 -5.66
C VAL A 323 -31.84 12.92 -5.77
N ARG A 324 -31.72 13.71 -4.71
CA ARG A 324 -32.31 15.05 -4.58
C ARG A 324 -31.22 16.11 -4.61
N THR A 325 -31.45 17.18 -5.36
CA THR A 325 -30.52 18.30 -5.51
C THR A 325 -31.11 19.56 -4.91
N PHE A 326 -30.28 20.35 -4.22
CA PHE A 326 -30.65 21.61 -3.62
C PHE A 326 -29.64 22.69 -4.01
N ILE A 327 -30.14 23.88 -4.34
CA ILE A 327 -29.29 25.05 -4.56
C ILE A 327 -29.20 25.82 -3.24
N GLY A 328 -28.01 25.81 -2.63
CA GLY A 328 -27.79 26.32 -1.28
C GLY A 328 -27.50 27.83 -1.19
N GLY A 329 -27.58 28.55 -2.32
CA GLY A 329 -27.19 29.95 -2.43
C GLY A 329 -25.75 30.12 -2.93
N PHE A 330 -25.03 31.10 -2.39
CA PHE A 330 -23.69 31.47 -2.87
C PHE A 330 -22.63 31.40 -1.78
N ARG A 331 -21.41 31.04 -2.20
CA ARG A 331 -20.18 31.07 -1.41
C ARG A 331 -19.08 31.78 -2.21
N ASP A 332 -17.90 31.98 -1.62
CA ASP A 332 -16.79 32.60 -2.35
C ASP A 332 -16.43 31.83 -3.63
N GLU A 333 -16.42 30.50 -3.55
CA GLU A 333 -16.19 29.60 -4.69
C GLU A 333 -17.35 28.61 -4.89
N LEU A 334 -17.50 28.14 -6.14
CA LEU A 334 -18.39 27.04 -6.48
C LEU A 334 -18.03 25.83 -5.61
N SER A 335 -19.02 25.28 -4.91
CA SER A 335 -18.80 24.14 -4.02
C SER A 335 -20.02 23.21 -3.99
N GLY A 336 -19.77 21.96 -3.59
CA GLY A 336 -20.77 20.92 -3.45
C GLY A 336 -20.61 20.18 -2.12
N GLU A 337 -21.73 19.75 -1.57
CA GLU A 337 -21.79 18.90 -0.38
C GLU A 337 -22.59 17.63 -0.71
N LEU A 338 -22.10 16.50 -0.19
CA LEU A 338 -22.73 15.19 -0.34
C LEU A 338 -23.30 14.75 1.02
N TRP A 339 -24.62 14.59 1.10
CA TRP A 339 -25.32 14.23 2.32
C TRP A 339 -26.09 12.92 2.16
N LEU A 340 -25.95 12.02 3.12
CA LEU A 340 -26.85 10.87 3.29
C LEU A 340 -28.00 11.26 4.20
N ALA A 341 -29.20 10.82 3.84
CA ALA A 341 -30.42 11.02 4.62
C ALA A 341 -31.32 9.78 4.52
N PRO A 342 -32.20 9.50 5.50
CA PRO A 342 -33.29 8.56 5.27
C PRO A 342 -34.24 9.10 4.20
N SER A 343 -34.94 8.20 3.51
CA SER A 343 -35.91 8.62 2.48
C SER A 343 -36.96 9.60 3.02
N GLY A 344 -37.18 10.70 2.30
CA GLY A 344 -38.17 11.72 2.68
C GLY A 344 -37.72 12.69 3.79
N ALA A 345 -36.46 12.63 4.21
CA ALA A 345 -35.91 13.60 5.16
C ALA A 345 -36.01 15.04 4.61
N PRO A 346 -36.08 16.06 5.48
CA PRO A 346 -36.04 17.45 5.05
C PRO A 346 -34.71 17.77 4.36
N PRO A 347 -34.54 18.93 3.70
CA PRO A 347 -33.23 19.31 3.15
C PRO A 347 -32.19 19.48 4.28
N PRO A 348 -30.88 19.26 4.00
CA PRO A 348 -29.85 19.51 4.98
C PRO A 348 -29.65 21.04 5.15
N PRO A 349 -29.00 21.47 6.24
CA PRO A 349 -28.82 22.90 6.50
C PRO A 349 -27.97 23.56 5.40
N GLN A 350 -28.57 24.51 4.69
CA GLN A 350 -27.90 25.30 3.66
C GLN A 350 -27.12 26.44 4.34
N ARG A 351 -25.83 26.59 4.00
CA ARG A 351 -24.93 27.57 4.61
C ARG A 351 -24.26 28.43 3.52
N PRO A 352 -25.01 29.35 2.87
CA PRO A 352 -24.40 30.35 2.01
C PRO A 352 -23.53 31.29 2.86
N THR A 353 -22.43 31.76 2.27
CA THR A 353 -21.56 32.78 2.90
C THR A 353 -21.63 34.11 2.18
N ILE A 354 -22.26 34.16 1.01
CA ILE A 354 -22.39 35.34 0.15
C ILE A 354 -23.86 35.64 -0.08
N ASP A 355 -24.25 36.90 0.15
CA ASP A 355 -25.56 37.39 -0.23
C ASP A 355 -25.64 37.60 -1.75
N ALA A 356 -26.78 37.26 -2.34
CA ALA A 356 -26.99 37.26 -3.78
C ALA A 356 -26.75 38.65 -4.43
N GLY A 357 -26.94 39.75 -3.69
CA GLY A 357 -26.67 41.10 -4.16
C GLY A 357 -25.19 41.40 -4.41
N TYR A 358 -24.27 40.58 -3.88
CA TYR A 358 -22.82 40.71 -4.08
C TYR A 358 -22.24 39.71 -5.09
N VAL A 359 -23.10 39.01 -5.85
CA VAL A 359 -22.68 38.06 -6.88
C VAL A 359 -22.48 38.77 -8.21
N THR A 360 -21.33 38.52 -8.84
CA THR A 360 -21.01 39.06 -10.16
C THR A 360 -21.25 38.00 -11.24
N GLU A 361 -22.27 38.20 -12.07
CA GLU A 361 -22.51 37.32 -13.22
C GLU A 361 -21.49 37.60 -14.33
N THR A 362 -20.67 36.60 -14.64
CA THR A 362 -19.79 36.66 -15.80
C THR A 362 -20.57 36.26 -17.04
N LYS A 363 -20.88 37.23 -17.91
CA LYS A 363 -21.48 36.93 -19.21
C LYS A 363 -20.54 36.02 -19.98
N GLY A 364 -20.97 34.78 -20.23
CA GLY A 364 -20.22 33.84 -21.06
C GLY A 364 -19.96 34.47 -22.42
N GLY A 365 -18.70 34.84 -22.69
CA GLY A 365 -18.30 35.30 -24.00
C GLY A 365 -18.53 34.17 -24.99
N VAL A 366 -19.54 34.34 -25.86
CA VAL A 366 -19.68 33.52 -27.06
C VAL A 366 -18.46 33.82 -27.93
N ARG A 367 -17.39 33.03 -27.81
CA ARG A 367 -16.41 32.93 -28.90
C ARG A 367 -17.10 32.15 -30.01
N ARG A 368 -17.73 32.88 -30.93
CA ARG A 368 -18.05 32.35 -32.26
C ARG A 368 -16.75 31.79 -32.85
N ARG A 369 -16.70 30.49 -33.08
CA ARG A 369 -15.78 29.86 -34.02
C ARG A 369 -16.62 29.16 -35.07
#